data_AF-A0A349X5T2-F1
#
_entry.id   AF-A0A349X5T2-F1
#
_cell.length_a   1.000
_cell.length_b   1.000
_cell.length_c   1.000
_cell.angle_alpha   90.00
_cell.angle_beta   90.00
_cell.angle_gamma   90.00
#
_symmetry.space_group_name_H-M   'P 1'
#
loop_
_entity.id
_entity.type
_entity.pdbx_description
1 polymer ?
#
loop_
_entity_poly.entity_id
_entity_poly.type
_entity_poly.pdbx_seq_one_letter_code
_entity_poly.pdbx_strand_id
1 'polypeptide(L)'
;GSYESTAMQGNAKDESLSSTLKREAYFIDFARDIAQVASVPIMVTGGIRTKQVAQAALEKDEQGIGVSVLGLARAFAYEPALASSWQSGASTQVIIPNVEWKNKTISALANMAVTKLQLGRMAKGLKPKPTVNPVIAIVRDRLLTRYRTKRYQRWRKEANS
;
A
#
# COMPACT_ATOMS: atom_id res chain seq x y z
N GLY A 1 -8.12 -5.62 21.92
CA GLY A 1 -7.41 -6.14 20.74
C GLY A 1 -6.95 -4.97 19.90
N SER A 2 -5.74 -5.00 19.33
CA SER A 2 -5.22 -3.90 18.51
C SER A 2 -5.85 -3.95 17.12
N TYR A 3 -6.89 -3.11 16.94
CA TYR A 3 -7.66 -2.85 15.72
C TYR A 3 -6.76 -2.64 14.48
N GLU A 4 -5.62 -1.95 14.65
CA GLU A 4 -4.67 -1.63 13.59
C GLU A 4 -3.90 -2.85 13.06
N SER A 5 -3.57 -3.81 13.94
CA SER A 5 -2.67 -4.92 13.59
C SER A 5 -3.31 -5.92 12.62
N THR A 6 -4.62 -6.10 12.70
CA THR A 6 -5.37 -7.11 11.95
C THR A 6 -5.69 -6.64 10.52
N ALA A 7 -6.10 -5.38 10.35
CA ALA A 7 -6.46 -4.82 9.04
C ALA A 7 -5.23 -4.41 8.19
N MET A 8 -4.21 -3.80 8.80
CA MET A 8 -3.06 -3.24 8.08
C MET A 8 -2.05 -4.30 7.60
N GLN A 9 -1.96 -5.44 8.30
CA GLN A 9 -1.03 -6.52 7.94
C GLN A 9 -1.60 -7.51 6.91
N GLY A 10 -2.84 -7.29 6.44
CA GLY A 10 -3.52 -8.20 5.51
C GLY A 10 -3.99 -9.51 6.14
N ASN A 11 -3.95 -9.61 7.47
CA ASN A 11 -4.45 -10.73 8.25
C ASN A 11 -5.80 -10.37 8.90
N ALA A 12 -6.74 -9.84 8.12
CA ALA A 12 -8.12 -9.77 8.57
C ALA A 12 -8.60 -11.21 8.82
N LYS A 13 -8.64 -11.62 10.10
CA LYS A 13 -9.25 -12.90 10.54
C LYS A 13 -10.77 -12.90 10.36
N ASP A 14 -11.34 -11.78 9.91
CA ASP A 14 -12.73 -11.74 9.53
C ASP A 14 -12.89 -12.41 8.16
N GLU A 15 -13.20 -13.71 8.20
CA GLU A 15 -13.52 -14.52 7.01
C GLU A 15 -14.69 -13.91 6.21
N SER A 16 -15.46 -12.99 6.80
CA SER A 16 -16.54 -12.25 6.13
C SER A 16 -16.06 -11.18 5.12
N LEU A 17 -14.82 -10.68 5.27
CA LEU A 17 -14.15 -9.71 4.38
C LEU A 17 -13.30 -10.40 3.29
N SER A 18 -13.64 -11.64 2.92
CA SER A 18 -12.84 -12.47 2.01
C SER A 18 -12.60 -11.84 0.64
N SER A 19 -13.50 -10.96 0.15
CA SER A 19 -13.29 -10.26 -1.11
C SER A 19 -12.43 -9.00 -0.95
N THR A 20 -11.53 -8.77 -1.91
CA THR A 20 -10.69 -7.57 -1.98
C THR A 20 -11.54 -6.28 -1.96
N LEU A 21 -12.72 -6.32 -2.60
CA LEU A 21 -13.67 -5.20 -2.63
C LEU A 21 -14.25 -4.88 -1.25
N LYS A 22 -14.61 -5.90 -0.44
CA LYS A 22 -15.11 -5.68 0.92
C LYS A 22 -14.06 -5.03 1.82
N ARG A 23 -12.79 -5.41 1.67
CA ARG A 23 -11.68 -4.77 2.41
C ARG A 23 -11.44 -3.34 1.96
N GLU A 24 -11.56 -3.07 0.67
CA GLU A 24 -11.40 -1.72 0.11
C GLU A 24 -12.52 -0.78 0.60
N ALA A 25 -13.78 -1.23 0.58
CA ALA A 25 -14.93 -0.47 1.08
C ALA A 25 -14.79 -0.15 2.59
N TYR A 26 -14.38 -1.14 3.39
CA TYR A 26 -14.20 -0.97 4.83
C TYR A 26 -13.33 0.24 5.22
N PHE A 27 -12.18 0.43 4.57
CA PHE A 27 -11.30 1.57 4.88
C PHE A 27 -11.89 2.91 4.44
N ILE A 28 -12.70 2.92 3.38
CA ILE A 28 -13.37 4.13 2.89
C ILE A 28 -14.46 4.53 3.88
N ASP A 29 -15.30 3.59 4.30
CA ASP A 29 -16.39 3.84 5.25
C ASP A 29 -15.82 4.35 6.58
N PHE A 30 -14.78 3.69 7.09
CA PHE A 30 -14.08 4.15 8.29
C PHE A 30 -13.47 5.55 8.13
N ALA A 31 -12.90 5.88 6.97
CA ALA A 31 -12.36 7.21 6.72
C ALA A 31 -13.46 8.28 6.63
N ARG A 32 -14.65 7.92 6.15
CA ARG A 32 -15.83 8.81 6.14
C ARG A 32 -16.36 9.07 7.54
N ASP A 33 -16.42 8.05 8.39
CA ASP A 33 -16.79 8.21 9.80
C ASP A 33 -15.87 9.23 10.52
N ILE A 34 -14.57 9.17 10.23
CA ILE A 34 -13.61 10.16 10.75
C ILE A 34 -13.86 11.54 10.11
N ALA A 35 -14.11 11.59 8.80
CA ALA A 35 -14.34 12.84 8.07
C ALA A 35 -15.57 13.62 8.54
N GLN A 36 -16.55 12.95 9.17
CA GLN A 36 -17.72 13.60 9.79
C GLN A 36 -17.35 14.58 10.90
N VAL A 37 -16.33 14.22 11.69
CA VAL A 37 -15.96 14.95 12.91
C VAL A 37 -14.63 15.68 12.78
N ALA A 38 -13.89 15.44 11.70
CA ALA A 38 -12.60 16.05 11.46
C ALA A 38 -12.73 17.47 10.90
N SER A 39 -12.00 18.42 11.49
CA SER A 39 -11.87 19.78 10.96
C SER A 39 -10.79 19.91 9.88
N VAL A 40 -10.10 18.81 9.54
CA VAL A 40 -8.98 18.76 8.59
C VAL A 40 -9.29 17.78 7.46
N PRO A 41 -8.72 17.99 6.25
CA PRO A 41 -8.87 17.05 5.14
C PRO A 41 -8.40 15.64 5.51
N ILE A 42 -9.23 14.64 5.23
CA ILE A 42 -8.92 13.24 5.51
C ILE A 42 -8.34 12.56 4.27
N MET A 43 -7.20 11.88 4.46
CA MET A 43 -6.61 10.97 3.48
C MET A 43 -6.93 9.53 3.87
N VAL A 44 -7.55 8.76 2.96
CA VAL A 44 -7.70 7.31 3.13
C VAL A 44 -6.54 6.59 2.45
N THR A 45 -5.99 5.59 3.13
CA THR A 45 -4.96 4.71 2.56
C THR A 45 -5.36 3.26 2.73
N GLY A 46 -4.83 2.40 1.86
CA GLY A 46 -5.00 0.95 2.00
C GLY A 46 -5.87 0.35 0.90
N GLY A 47 -5.33 -0.66 0.23
CA GLY A 47 -6.12 -1.57 -0.61
C GLY A 47 -6.53 -1.04 -1.98
N ILE A 48 -6.74 0.27 -2.19
CA ILE A 48 -7.32 0.83 -3.43
C ILE A 48 -6.51 0.42 -4.67
N ARG A 49 -7.15 -0.34 -5.57
CA ARG A 49 -6.56 -0.83 -6.83
C ARG A 49 -7.37 -0.53 -8.09
N THR A 50 -8.62 -0.10 -7.95
CA THR A 50 -9.51 0.17 -9.07
C THR A 50 -9.90 1.64 -9.11
N LYS A 51 -10.13 2.15 -10.33
CA LYS A 51 -10.64 3.49 -10.56
C LYS A 51 -11.99 3.68 -9.89
N GLN A 52 -12.87 2.67 -9.99
CA GLN A 52 -14.20 2.71 -9.39
C GLN A 52 -14.16 2.94 -7.87
N VAL A 53 -13.32 2.18 -7.15
CA VAL A 53 -13.16 2.34 -5.70
C VAL A 53 -12.54 3.68 -5.35
N ALA A 54 -11.57 4.14 -6.13
CA ALA A 54 -10.98 5.47 -5.95
C ALA A 54 -12.02 6.59 -6.13
N GLN A 55 -12.84 6.53 -7.17
CA GLN A 55 -13.90 7.50 -7.42
C GLN A 55 -14.95 7.46 -6.32
N ALA A 56 -15.44 6.27 -5.98
CA ALA A 56 -16.42 6.08 -4.92
C ALA A 56 -15.93 6.61 -3.56
N ALA A 57 -14.63 6.58 -3.27
CA ALA A 57 -14.07 7.14 -2.04
C ALA A 57 -14.07 8.68 -2.03
N LEU A 58 -13.75 9.30 -3.18
CA LEU A 58 -13.68 10.75 -3.34
C LEU A 58 -15.07 11.39 -3.45
N GLU A 59 -16.02 10.68 -4.05
CA GLU A 59 -17.39 11.12 -4.17
C GLU A 59 -18.04 11.26 -2.80
N LYS A 60 -18.83 12.32 -2.65
CA LYS A 60 -19.66 12.53 -1.48
C LYS A 60 -20.77 11.51 -1.48
N ASP A 61 -20.94 10.82 -0.35
CA ASP A 61 -22.07 9.92 -0.14
C ASP A 61 -23.39 10.69 0.10
N GLU A 62 -24.44 9.97 0.47
CA GLU A 62 -25.77 10.52 0.78
C GLU A 62 -25.75 11.58 1.90
N GLN A 63 -24.76 11.52 2.78
CA GLN A 63 -24.56 12.45 3.90
C GLN A 63 -23.67 13.63 3.49
N GLY A 64 -23.23 13.69 2.23
CA GLY A 64 -22.37 14.75 1.72
C GLY A 64 -20.89 14.56 2.05
N ILE A 65 -20.47 13.36 2.46
CA ILE A 65 -19.13 13.08 3.00
C ILE A 65 -18.32 12.25 2.00
N GLY A 66 -17.11 12.74 1.69
CA GLY A 66 -16.12 12.06 0.88
C GLY A 66 -14.73 12.31 1.45
N VAL A 67 -13.78 11.44 1.13
CA VAL A 67 -12.38 11.66 1.53
C VAL A 67 -11.74 12.70 0.62
N SER A 68 -10.77 13.45 1.14
CA SER A 68 -10.11 14.51 0.38
C SER A 68 -8.95 13.98 -0.47
N VAL A 69 -8.27 12.94 -0.01
CA VAL A 69 -7.07 12.40 -0.68
C VAL A 69 -7.01 10.87 -0.59
N LEU A 70 -6.45 10.24 -1.62
CA LEU A 70 -6.23 8.79 -1.66
C LEU A 70 -4.74 8.46 -1.59
N GLY A 71 -4.37 7.53 -0.71
CA GLY A 71 -3.04 6.93 -0.65
C GLY A 71 -2.96 5.63 -1.46
N LEU A 72 -2.30 5.68 -2.62
CA LEU A 72 -2.21 4.57 -3.59
C LEU A 72 -0.84 3.86 -3.56
N ALA A 73 -0.33 3.54 -2.36
CA ALA A 73 1.06 3.10 -2.15
C ALA A 73 1.53 1.96 -3.07
N ARG A 74 1.01 0.73 -2.89
CA ARG A 74 1.42 -0.41 -3.71
C ARG A 74 0.96 -0.27 -5.16
N ALA A 75 -0.19 0.36 -5.41
CA ALA A 75 -0.68 0.55 -6.77
C ALA A 75 0.34 1.37 -7.60
N PHE A 76 0.84 2.49 -7.06
CA PHE A 76 1.90 3.28 -7.71
C PHE A 76 3.23 2.54 -7.83
N ALA A 77 3.53 1.60 -6.93
CA ALA A 77 4.75 0.80 -7.02
C ALA A 77 4.79 -0.09 -8.27
N TYR A 78 3.63 -0.40 -8.86
CA TYR A 78 3.52 -1.22 -10.08
C TYR A 78 3.08 -0.43 -11.30
N GLU A 79 2.21 0.57 -11.12
CA GLU A 79 1.76 1.46 -12.18
C GLU A 79 2.02 2.92 -11.79
N PRO A 80 3.19 3.51 -12.14
CA PRO A 80 3.54 4.87 -11.75
C PRO A 80 2.69 5.92 -12.47
N ALA A 81 2.16 5.61 -13.67
CA ALA A 81 1.29 6.51 -14.43
C ALA A 81 -0.20 6.29 -14.09
N LEU A 82 -0.50 5.70 -12.93
CA LEU A 82 -1.85 5.27 -12.54
C LEU A 82 -2.88 6.39 -12.60
N ALA A 83 -2.58 7.54 -12.00
CA ALA A 83 -3.52 8.66 -11.96
C ALA A 83 -3.89 9.14 -13.37
N SER A 84 -2.90 9.35 -14.23
CA SER A 84 -3.12 9.71 -15.64
C SER A 84 -3.85 8.61 -16.41
N SER A 85 -3.55 7.34 -16.16
CA SER A 85 -4.20 6.20 -16.80
C SER A 85 -5.68 6.10 -16.43
N TRP A 86 -6.03 6.37 -15.17
CA TRP A 86 -7.42 6.44 -14.72
C TRP A 86 -8.15 7.66 -15.29
N GLN A 87 -7.51 8.82 -15.35
CA GLN A 87 -8.09 10.03 -15.92
C GLN A 87 -8.39 9.89 -17.41
N SER A 88 -7.46 9.32 -18.19
CA SER A 88 -7.65 9.10 -19.63
C SER A 88 -8.51 7.89 -19.98
N GLY A 89 -8.81 7.03 -18.99
CA GLY A 89 -9.54 5.79 -19.21
C GLY A 89 -8.70 4.67 -19.84
N ALA A 90 -7.38 4.85 -19.97
CA ALA A 90 -6.47 3.85 -20.52
C ALA A 90 -6.39 2.56 -19.66
N SER A 91 -6.66 2.66 -18.36
CA SER A 91 -6.85 1.52 -17.47
C SER A 91 -7.88 1.85 -16.39
N THR A 92 -8.50 0.81 -15.84
CA THR A 92 -9.43 0.92 -14.70
C THR A 92 -8.93 0.17 -13.47
N GLN A 93 -7.84 -0.60 -13.58
CA GLN A 93 -7.33 -1.45 -12.51
C GLN A 93 -5.80 -1.61 -12.55
N VAL A 94 -5.20 -1.72 -11.38
CA VAL A 94 -3.79 -2.12 -11.23
C VAL A 94 -3.68 -3.60 -10.87
N ILE A 95 -2.93 -4.33 -11.67
CA ILE A 95 -2.56 -5.72 -11.37
C ILE A 95 -1.31 -5.70 -10.50
N ILE A 96 -1.47 -6.15 -9.26
CA ILE A 96 -0.37 -6.29 -8.30
C ILE A 96 -0.11 -7.79 -8.11
N PRO A 97 1.04 -8.31 -8.58
CA PRO A 97 1.44 -9.69 -8.34
C PRO A 97 1.41 -10.02 -6.84
N ASN A 98 0.78 -11.15 -6.51
CA ASN A 98 0.71 -11.65 -5.14
C ASN A 98 1.58 -12.91 -5.01
N VAL A 99 2.47 -12.92 -4.03
CA VAL A 99 3.26 -14.11 -3.68
C VAL A 99 2.44 -14.97 -2.73
N GLU A 100 2.00 -16.12 -3.19
CA GLU A 100 1.14 -17.04 -2.44
C GLU A 100 1.90 -18.31 -2.03
N TRP A 101 2.69 -18.19 -0.96
CA TRP A 101 3.33 -19.34 -0.32
C TRP A 101 2.51 -19.85 0.85
N LYS A 102 2.74 -21.13 1.23
CA LYS A 102 2.03 -21.83 2.31
C LYS A 102 2.01 -21.02 3.63
N ASN A 103 3.12 -20.35 3.95
CA ASN A 103 3.20 -19.51 5.15
C ASN A 103 2.81 -18.07 4.81
N LYS A 104 1.64 -17.63 5.30
CA LYS A 104 1.11 -16.27 5.10
C LYS A 104 2.07 -15.15 5.52
N THR A 105 2.83 -15.34 6.60
CA THR A 105 3.82 -14.37 7.08
C THR A 105 4.98 -14.23 6.09
N ILE A 106 5.45 -15.34 5.53
CA ILE A 106 6.51 -15.31 4.51
C ILE A 106 5.98 -14.70 3.20
N SER A 107 4.75 -15.00 2.81
CA SER A 107 4.05 -14.37 1.68
C SER A 107 3.95 -12.84 1.84
N ALA A 108 3.55 -12.37 3.02
CA ALA A 108 3.50 -10.93 3.34
C ALA A 108 4.90 -10.29 3.25
N LEU A 109 5.93 -10.94 3.79
CA LEU A 109 7.31 -10.49 3.70
C LEU A 109 7.78 -10.40 2.24
N ALA A 110 7.46 -11.41 1.42
CA ALA A 110 7.82 -11.46 0.02
C ALA A 110 7.18 -10.32 -0.77
N ASN A 111 5.86 -10.12 -0.62
CA ASN A 111 5.12 -9.04 -1.25
C ASN A 111 5.68 -7.66 -0.88
N MET A 112 6.03 -7.46 0.39
CA MET A 112 6.66 -6.22 0.87
C MET A 112 8.05 -6.01 0.24
N ALA A 113 8.88 -7.05 0.22
CA ALA A 113 10.22 -6.97 -0.36
C ALA A 113 10.18 -6.66 -1.86
N VAL A 114 9.27 -7.28 -2.62
CA VAL A 114 9.08 -6.98 -4.04
C VAL A 114 8.60 -5.54 -4.24
N THR A 115 7.62 -5.08 -3.46
CA THR A 115 7.13 -3.69 -3.52
C THR A 115 8.26 -2.69 -3.28
N LYS A 116 9.03 -2.86 -2.20
CA LYS A 116 10.18 -1.98 -1.88
C LYS A 116 11.22 -1.97 -3.00
N LEU A 117 11.43 -3.12 -3.65
CA LEU A 117 12.33 -3.22 -4.79
C LEU A 117 11.82 -2.38 -5.97
N GLN A 118 10.51 -2.39 -6.27
CA GLN A 118 9.95 -1.52 -7.30
C GLN A 118 10.10 -0.04 -6.96
N LEU A 119 9.76 0.36 -5.73
CA LEU A 119 9.95 1.74 -5.26
C LEU A 119 11.43 2.17 -5.40
N GLY A 120 12.36 1.29 -5.01
CA GLY A 120 13.79 1.55 -5.16
C GLY A 120 14.27 1.60 -6.61
N ARG A 121 13.57 0.98 -7.56
CA ARG A 121 13.83 1.13 -9.00
C ARG A 121 13.34 2.49 -9.48
N MET A 122 12.11 2.87 -9.13
CA MET A 122 11.53 4.15 -9.52
C MET A 122 12.29 5.34 -8.95
N ALA A 123 12.79 5.23 -7.71
CA ALA A 123 13.67 6.25 -7.12
C ALA A 123 14.98 6.46 -7.90
N LYS A 124 15.35 5.53 -8.78
CA LYS A 124 16.50 5.63 -9.71
C LYS A 124 16.09 6.00 -11.13
N GLY A 125 14.84 6.43 -11.35
CA GLY A 125 14.29 6.70 -12.68
C GLY A 125 14.01 5.44 -13.51
N LEU A 126 14.10 4.24 -12.93
CA LEU A 126 13.85 3.00 -13.65
C LEU A 126 12.37 2.59 -13.55
N LYS A 127 11.82 2.07 -14.65
CA LYS A 127 10.46 1.51 -14.65
C LYS A 127 10.33 0.31 -13.70
N PRO A 128 9.15 0.09 -13.08
CA PRO A 128 8.87 -1.15 -12.36
C PRO A 128 9.12 -2.36 -13.26
N LYS A 129 9.59 -3.46 -12.67
CA LYS A 129 9.81 -4.73 -13.36
C LYS A 129 8.73 -5.71 -12.89
N PRO A 130 7.75 -6.10 -13.72
CA PRO A 130 6.67 -7.01 -13.31
C PRO A 130 7.18 -8.37 -12.83
N THR A 131 8.27 -8.87 -13.44
CA THR A 131 8.85 -10.18 -13.15
C THR A 131 10.09 -10.04 -12.25
N VAL A 132 9.88 -10.19 -10.94
CA VAL A 132 10.95 -10.22 -9.93
C VAL A 132 10.85 -11.51 -9.15
N ASN A 133 11.99 -12.19 -8.97
CA ASN A 133 12.05 -13.37 -8.11
C ASN A 133 11.86 -12.94 -6.64
N PRO A 134 10.80 -13.41 -5.94
CA PRO A 134 10.50 -12.97 -4.58
C PRO A 134 11.58 -13.33 -3.56
N VAL A 135 12.26 -14.46 -3.73
CA VAL A 135 13.34 -14.90 -2.82
C VAL A 135 14.53 -13.94 -2.91
N ILE A 136 14.93 -13.58 -4.14
CA ILE A 136 16.00 -12.59 -4.37
C ILE A 136 15.61 -11.23 -3.78
N ALA A 137 14.34 -10.83 -3.93
CA ALA A 137 13.85 -9.58 -3.34
C ALA A 137 13.96 -9.58 -1.81
N ILE A 138 13.59 -10.68 -1.14
CA ILE A 138 13.71 -10.82 0.33
C ILE A 138 15.17 -10.73 0.76
N VAL A 139 16.06 -11.52 0.14
CA VAL A 139 17.49 -11.53 0.50
C VAL A 139 18.08 -10.13 0.38
N ARG A 140 17.77 -9.44 -0.72
CA ARG A 140 18.21 -8.07 -0.95
C ARG A 140 17.66 -7.09 0.09
N ASP A 141 16.37 -7.17 0.42
CA ASP A 141 15.75 -6.30 1.44
C ASP A 141 16.41 -6.49 2.81
N ARG A 142 16.72 -7.74 3.19
CA ARG A 142 17.42 -8.06 4.44
C ARG A 142 18.84 -7.50 4.48
N LEU A 143 19.62 -7.66 3.40
CA LEU A 143 20.97 -7.11 3.30
C LEU A 143 20.97 -5.58 3.37
N LEU A 144 20.09 -4.93 2.61
CA LEU A 144 19.95 -3.48 2.62
C LEU A 144 19.52 -2.94 3.98
N THR A 145 18.56 -3.60 4.63
CA THR A 145 18.12 -3.23 5.97
C THR A 145 19.28 -3.33 6.95
N ARG A 146 20.02 -4.45 6.96
CA ARG A 146 21.18 -4.65 7.84
C ARG A 146 22.25 -3.57 7.61
N TYR A 147 22.54 -3.24 6.35
CA TYR A 147 23.48 -2.17 6.01
C TYR A 147 23.01 -0.80 6.51
N ARG A 148 21.75 -0.42 6.23
CA ARG A 148 21.15 0.85 6.65
C ARG A 148 21.11 0.99 8.18
N THR A 149 20.74 -0.07 8.89
CA THR A 149 20.75 -0.08 10.37
C THR A 149 22.15 0.13 10.91
N LYS A 150 23.17 -0.56 10.38
CA LYS A 150 24.57 -0.33 10.79
C LYS A 150 25.03 1.10 10.51
N ARG A 151 24.69 1.65 9.33
CA ARG A 151 25.01 3.04 8.97
C ARG A 151 24.36 4.04 9.92
N TYR A 152 23.07 3.85 10.21
CA TYR A 152 22.34 4.69 11.16
C TYR A 152 22.93 4.63 12.57
N GLN A 153 23.31 3.44 13.05
CA GLN A 153 23.95 3.28 14.35
C GLN A 153 25.31 4.00 14.43
N ARG A 154 26.11 4.00 13.36
CA ARG A 154 27.37 4.76 13.31
C ARG A 154 27.12 6.26 13.35
N TRP A 155 26.25 6.76 12.48
CA TRP A 155 25.85 8.17 12.44
C TRP A 155 25.35 8.67 13.81
N ARG A 156 24.52 7.87 14.50
CA ARG A 156 23.99 8.24 15.82
C ARG A 156 25.08 8.29 16.90
N LYS A 157 26.14 7.48 16.78
CA LYS A 157 27.28 7.54 17.72
C LYS A 157 28.12 8.80 17.48
N GLU A 158 28.37 9.13 16.21
CA GLU A 158 29.10 10.34 15.81
C GLU A 158 28.36 11.63 16.17
N ALA A 159 27.02 11.64 16.08
CA ALA A 159 26.20 12.80 16.46
C ALA A 159 26.10 13.04 17.98
N ASN A 160 26.46 12.06 18.80
CA ASN A 160 26.41 12.12 20.26
C ASN A 160 27.82 12.22 20.90
N SER A 161 28.88 12.31 20.09
CA SER A 161 30.27 12.53 20.51
C SER A 161 30.71 13.94 20.16
#